data_AF-A0A937VAG8-F1
#
_entry.id   AF-A0A937VAG8-F1
#
_cell.length_a   1.000
_cell.length_b   1.000
_cell.length_c   1.000
_cell.angle_alpha   90.00
_cell.angle_beta   90.00
_cell.angle_gamma   90.00
#
_symmetry.space_group_name_H-M   'P 1'
#
loop_
_entity.id
_entity.type
_entity.pdbx_description
1 polymer ?
#
loop_
_entity_poly.entity_id
_entity_poly.type
_entity_poly.pdbx_seq_one_letter_code
_entity_poly.pdbx_strand_id
1 'polypeptide(L)' 'MATITITGRKNGSVRVPGPITLHRANGEEVRIDKETVGLCRCGASKAKPLCDSTHREIGFEADEFTIECELPTAEA' A
#
# COMPACT_ATOMS: atom_id res chain seq x y z
N MET A 1 20.83 1.93 7.09
CA MET A 1 19.93 1.91 5.93
C MET A 1 18.69 1.12 6.31
N ALA A 2 17.49 1.68 6.12
CA ALA A 2 16.25 0.96 6.37
C ALA A 2 15.74 0.41 5.03
N THR A 3 15.62 -0.91 4.92
CA THR A 3 15.07 -1.54 3.71
C THR A 3 13.57 -1.69 3.88
N ILE A 4 12.81 -1.11 2.95
CA ILE A 4 11.36 -1.25 2.88
C ILE A 4 11.04 -2.25 1.78
N THR A 5 10.34 -3.32 2.12
CA THR A 5 9.84 -4.30 1.15
C THR A 5 8.37 -4.04 0.85
N ILE A 6 8.06 -3.73 -0.40
CA ILE A 6 6.71 -3.53 -0.90
C ILE A 6 6.32 -4.77 -1.73
N THR A 7 5.20 -5.40 -1.40
CA THR A 7 4.77 -6.63 -2.09
C THR A 7 3.38 -6.46 -2.70
N GLY A 8 3.27 -6.55 -4.01
CA GLY A 8 2.00 -6.68 -4.71
C GLY A 8 1.56 -8.14 -4.74
N ARG A 9 0.47 -8.51 -4.06
CA ARG A 9 -0.05 -9.89 -4.10
C ARG A 9 -0.68 -10.20 -5.46
N LYS A 10 -0.52 -11.43 -5.95
CA LYS A 10 -1.26 -11.93 -7.11
C LYS A 10 -2.76 -11.66 -6.95
N ASN A 11 -3.36 -11.01 -7.94
CA ASN A 11 -4.79 -10.66 -8.00
C ASN A 11 -5.27 -9.84 -6.79
N GLY A 12 -4.37 -9.14 -6.10
CA GLY A 12 -4.65 -8.50 -4.82
C GLY A 12 -4.00 -7.14 -4.61
N SER A 13 -4.02 -6.71 -3.35
CA SER A 13 -3.49 -5.42 -2.90
C SER A 13 -1.97 -5.36 -2.88
N VAL A 14 -1.46 -4.13 -2.89
CA VAL A 14 -0.06 -3.82 -2.58
C VAL A 14 0.09 -3.70 -1.07
N ARG A 15 1.04 -4.42 -0.49
CA ARG A 15 1.38 -4.39 0.93
C ARG A 15 2.60 -3.52 1.13
N VAL A 16 2.45 -2.52 1.99
CA VAL A 16 3.55 -1.67 2.46
C VAL A 16 3.71 -1.86 3.97
N PRO A 17 4.94 -1.93 4.49
CA PRO A 17 5.17 -1.93 5.93
C PRO A 17 4.79 -0.56 6.49
N GLY A 18 4.14 -0.56 7.64
CA GLY A 18 3.78 0.66 8.36
C GLY A 18 4.66 0.89 9.58
N PRO A 19 4.35 1.93 10.39
CA PRO A 19 3.21 2.84 10.25
C PRO A 19 3.34 3.80 9.06
N ILE A 20 2.22 4.19 8.44
CA ILE A 20 2.21 5.18 7.34
C ILE A 20 1.27 6.35 7.67
N THR A 21 1.62 7.53 7.15
CA THR A 21 0.74 8.71 7.16
C THR A 21 0.25 8.96 5.75
N LEU A 22 -1.07 9.05 5.60
CA LEU A 22 -1.73 9.27 4.33
C LEU A 22 -2.14 10.73 4.24
N HIS A 23 -1.51 11.46 3.32
CA HIS A 23 -1.84 12.84 3.01
C HIS A 23 -2.85 12.86 1.86
N ARG A 24 -4.06 13.37 2.12
CA ARG A 24 -5.11 13.49 1.11
C ARG A 24 -5.03 14.83 0.39
N ALA A 25 -5.59 14.89 -0.82
CA ALA A 25 -5.63 16.11 -1.62
C ALA A 25 -6.42 17.26 -0.96
N ASN A 26 -7.32 16.96 -0.03
CA ASN A 26 -8.07 17.95 0.75
C ASN A 26 -7.29 18.50 1.98
N GLY A 27 -6.03 18.08 2.17
CA GLY A 27 -5.22 18.47 3.32
C GLY A 27 -5.42 17.62 4.58
N GLU A 28 -6.30 16.61 4.53
CA GLU A 28 -6.49 15.68 5.65
C GLU A 28 -5.32 14.69 5.75
N GLU A 29 -4.79 14.53 6.96
CA GLU A 29 -3.76 13.56 7.30
C GLU A 29 -4.38 12.41 8.10
N VAL A 30 -4.29 11.19 7.56
CA VAL A 30 -4.77 9.99 8.23
C VAL A 30 -3.58 9.12 8.62
N ARG A 31 -3.32 9.01 9.92
CA ARG A 31 -2.30 8.10 10.44
C ARG A 31 -2.85 6.68 10.50
N ILE A 32 -2.13 5.74 9.89
CA ILE A 32 -2.46 4.32 9.91
C ILE A 32 -1.40 3.60 10.73
N ASP A 33 -1.74 3.32 11.97
CA ASP A 33 -0.89 2.63 12.94
C ASP A 33 -1.05 1.11 12.80
N LYS A 34 -0.75 0.58 11.62
CA LYS A 34 -0.73 -0.85 11.32
C LYS A 34 0.66 -1.24 10.85
N GLU A 35 1.13 -2.40 11.28
CA GLU A 35 2.43 -2.97 10.86
C GLU A 35 2.50 -3.22 9.35
N THR A 36 1.35 -3.50 8.72
CA THR A 36 1.26 -3.66 7.27
C THR A 36 -0.03 -3.02 6.77
N VAL A 37 0.09 -2.21 5.73
CA VAL A 37 -1.04 -1.52 5.10
C VAL A 37 -1.25 -2.05 3.68
N GLY A 38 -2.49 -2.39 3.37
CA GLY A 38 -2.91 -2.83 2.04
C GLY A 38 -3.45 -1.66 1.23
N LEU A 39 -2.75 -1.28 0.16
CA LEU A 39 -3.19 -0.29 -0.81
C LEU A 39 -3.96 -0.94 -1.96
N CYS A 40 -4.97 -0.23 -2.44
CA CYS A 40 -5.78 -0.66 -3.57
C CYS A 40 -4.94 -0.62 -4.85
N ARG A 41 -4.87 -1.77 -5.53
CA ARG A 41 -4.28 -1.90 -6.87
C ARG A 41 -5.32 -2.02 -7.98
N CYS A 42 -6.53 -2.46 -7.65
CA CYS A 42 -7.56 -2.81 -8.62
C CYS A 42 -8.44 -1.64 -9.09
N GLY A 43 -8.34 -0.46 -8.47
CA GLY A 43 -9.12 0.72 -8.83
C GLY A 43 -10.62 0.70 -8.43
N ALA A 44 -11.15 -0.44 -7.96
CA ALA A 44 -12.57 -0.60 -7.62
C ALA A 44 -12.89 -0.43 -6.12
N SER A 45 -11.89 -0.26 -5.26
CA SER A 45 -12.12 -0.09 -3.83
C SER A 45 -13.01 1.13 -3.52
N LYS A 46 -13.89 1.01 -2.53
CA LYS A 46 -14.70 2.11 -1.99
C LYS A 46 -13.95 2.90 -0.91
N ALA A 47 -12.88 2.33 -0.35
CA ALA A 47 -12.07 2.92 0.70
C ALA A 47 -10.71 3.46 0.19
N LYS A 48 -10.67 3.93 -1.06
CA LYS A 48 -9.42 4.43 -1.69
C LYS A 48 -8.70 5.44 -0.78
N PRO A 49 -7.38 5.36 -0.68
CA PRO A 49 -6.44 4.47 -1.42
C PRO A 49 -6.23 3.08 -0.78
N LEU A 50 -6.96 2.72 0.27
CA LEU A 50 -6.82 1.43 0.96
C LEU A 50 -7.56 0.31 0.20
N CYS A 51 -7.13 -0.93 0.40
CA CYS A 51 -7.82 -2.10 -0.13
C CYS A 51 -8.91 -2.58 0.82
N ASP A 52 -10.15 -2.72 0.32
CA ASP A 52 -11.29 -3.29 1.07
C ASP A 52 -11.67 -4.73 0.69
N SER A 53 -10.90 -5.37 -0.20
CA SER A 53 -11.16 -6.71 -0.79
C SER A 53 -12.08 -6.77 -2.02
N THR A 54 -12.61 -5.64 -2.52
CA THR A 54 -13.39 -5.57 -3.78
C THR A 54 -12.68 -6.25 -4.97
N HIS A 55 -11.33 -6.31 -4.97
CA HIS A 55 -10.56 -7.00 -6.01
C HIS A 55 -10.97 -8.47 -6.23
N ARG A 56 -11.46 -9.15 -5.18
CA ARG A 56 -11.98 -10.52 -5.28
C ARG A 56 -13.31 -10.59 -6.01
N GLU A 57 -14.16 -9.60 -5.80
CA GLU A 57 -15.52 -9.56 -6.36
C GLU A 57 -15.49 -9.21 -7.86
N ILE A 58 -14.57 -8.35 -8.28
CA ILE A 58 -14.44 -7.93 -9.68
C ILE A 58 -13.52 -8.83 -10.51
N GLY A 59 -12.97 -9.90 -9.93
CA GLY A 59 -12.04 -10.79 -10.62
C GLY A 59 -10.76 -10.08 -11.10
N PHE A 60 -10.19 -9.19 -10.28
CA PHE A 60 -8.99 -8.45 -10.65
C PHE A 60 -7.81 -9.40 -10.91
N GLU A 61 -7.22 -9.34 -12.09
CA GLU A 61 -6.06 -10.13 -12.47
C GLU A 61 -4.82 -9.25 -12.56
N ALA A 62 -3.78 -9.61 -11.80
CA ALA A 62 -2.47 -8.98 -11.92
C ALA A 62 -1.40 -9.83 -11.23
N ASP A 63 -0.20 -9.84 -11.81
CA ASP A 63 0.91 -10.61 -11.29
C ASP A 63 1.38 -10.14 -9.90
N GLU A 64 2.07 -11.06 -9.23
CA GLU A 64 2.78 -10.78 -7.99
C GLU A 64 4.11 -10.08 -8.29
N PHE A 65 4.48 -9.12 -7.44
CA PHE A 65 5.77 -8.46 -7.52
C PHE A 65 6.26 -8.07 -6.13
N THR A 66 7.59 -7.93 -6.01
CA THR A 66 8.26 -7.43 -4.80
C THR A 66 9.22 -6.33 -5.20
N ILE A 67 9.17 -5.21 -4.47
CA ILE A 67 10.08 -4.08 -4.61
C ILE A 67 10.81 -3.94 -3.28
N GLU A 68 12.13 -4.02 -3.34
CA GLU A 68 12.99 -3.70 -2.21
C GLU A 68 13.50 -2.28 -2.41
N CYS A 69 13.12 -1.39 -1.50
CA CYS A 69 13.52 0.01 -1.53
C CYS A 69 14.48 0.26 -0.37
N GLU A 70 15.71 0.61 -0.70
CA GLU A 70 16.68 1.07 0.28
C GLU A 70 16.42 2.55 0.54
N LEU A 71 15.90 2.88 1.72
CA LEU A 71 15.77 4.28 2.09
C LEU A 71 17.15 4.83 2.45
N PRO A 72 17.57 5.95 1.83
CA PRO A 72 18.73 6.67 2.33
C PRO A 72 18.41 7.05 3.78
N THR A 73 19.33 6.73 4.70
CA THR A 73 19.27 7.37 6.01
C THR A 73 19.34 8.86 5.75
N ALA A 74 18.40 9.63 6.28
CA ALA A 74 18.53 11.08 6.35
C ALA A 74 19.74 11.37 7.24
N GLU A 75 20.93 11.34 6.64
CA GLU A 75 22.16 11.83 7.24
C GLU A 75 22.02 13.36 7.21
N ALA A 76 21.79 13.93 8.38
CA ALA A 76 21.92 15.36 8.65
C ALA A 76 23.35 15.65 9.13
#